data_AF-A0A7W9CJ07-F1
#
_entry.id   AF-A0A7W9CJ07-F1
#
_cell.length_a   1.000
_cell.length_b   1.000
_cell.length_c   1.000
_cell.angle_alpha   90.00
_cell.angle_beta   90.00
_cell.angle_gamma   90.00
#
_symmetry.space_group_name_H-M   'P 1'
#
loop_
_entity.id
_entity.type
_entity.pdbx_description
1 polymer ?
#
loop_
_entity_poly.entity_id
_entity_poly.type
_entity_poly.pdbx_seq_one_letter_code
_entity_poly.pdbx_strand_id
1 'polypeptide(L)' 'MPIRKEVLVEWQTAGPRRSYFVRPGSRSRPWIWFKDGHVPHFDEPQAWFVVEKRGSYWVAVERVDQP' A
#
# COMPACT_ATOMS: atom_id res chain seq x y z
N MET A 1 -9.05 -17.90 -5.47
CA MET A 1 -9.65 -16.55 -5.33
C MET A 1 -8.54 -15.54 -5.07
N PRO A 2 -8.53 -14.37 -5.74
CA PRO A 2 -7.56 -13.32 -5.44
C PRO A 2 -7.76 -12.83 -3.99
N ILE A 3 -6.69 -12.79 -3.21
CA ILE A 3 -6.76 -12.27 -1.84
C ILE A 3 -6.79 -10.75 -1.95
N ARG A 4 -7.90 -10.13 -1.54
CA ARG A 4 -8.07 -8.68 -1.49
C ARG A 4 -8.31 -8.21 -0.07
N LYS A 5 -7.86 -7.00 0.24
CA LYS A 5 -8.16 -6.33 1.51
C LYS A 5 -8.00 -4.82 1.40
N GLU A 6 -8.75 -4.10 2.21
CA GLU A 6 -8.56 -2.67 2.43
C GLU A 6 -7.38 -2.44 3.39
N VAL A 7 -6.51 -1.50 3.03
CA VAL A 7 -5.37 -1.09 3.85
C VAL A 7 -5.13 0.41 3.71
N LEU A 8 -4.64 1.01 4.79
CA LEU A 8 -4.06 2.34 4.76
C LEU A 8 -2.63 2.23 4.20
N VAL A 9 -2.39 2.85 3.05
CA VAL A 9 -1.06 2.94 2.44
C VAL A 9 -0.47 4.29 2.80
N GLU A 10 0.73 4.26 3.36
CA GLU A 10 1.55 5.44 3.63
C GLU A 10 2.65 5.54 2.57
N TRP A 11 3.19 6.74 2.39
CA TRP A 11 4.43 6.91 1.65
C TRP A 11 5.45 7.74 2.41
N GLN A 12 6.72 7.53 2.07
CA GLN A 12 7.82 8.38 2.49
C GLN A 12 8.78 8.62 1.32
N THR A 13 9.51 9.72 1.36
CA THR A 13 10.61 9.97 0.43
C THR A 13 11.80 9.05 0.78
N ALA A 14 12.26 8.28 -0.20
CA ALA A 14 13.47 7.46 -0.12
C ALA A 14 14.39 7.85 -1.30
N GLY A 15 15.26 8.83 -1.06
CA GLY A 15 16.06 9.45 -2.12
C GLY A 15 15.17 10.26 -3.08
N PRO A 16 15.31 10.12 -4.41
CA PRO A 16 14.51 10.88 -5.38
C PRO A 16 13.11 10.29 -5.63
N ARG A 17 12.73 9.20 -4.95
CA ARG A 17 11.48 8.47 -5.19
C ARG A 17 10.63 8.36 -3.92
N ARG A 18 9.33 8.19 -4.10
CA ARG A 18 8.43 7.80 -3.02
C ARG A 18 8.44 6.28 -2.86
N SER A 19 8.53 5.83 -1.61
CA SER A 19 8.36 4.43 -1.22
C SER A 19 7.03 4.29 -0.51
N TYR A 20 6.16 3.42 -1.02
CA TYR A 20 4.84 3.15 -0.47
C TYR A 20 4.87 1.90 0.40
N PHE A 21 4.14 1.93 1.51
CA PHE A 21 4.08 0.81 2.46
C PHE A 21 2.79 0.76 3.28
N VAL A 22 2.51 -0.40 3.86
CA VAL A 22 1.52 -0.58 4.93
C VAL A 22 2.26 -0.85 6.22
N ARG A 23 2.00 -0.05 7.26
CA ARG A 23 2.50 -0.35 8.61
C ARG A 23 1.87 -1.62 9.15
N PRO A 24 2.64 -2.47 9.82
CA PRO A 24 2.06 -3.59 10.53
C PRO A 24 1.27 -3.08 11.75
N GLY A 25 0.00 -3.46 11.86
CA GLY A 25 -0.84 -3.09 13.03
C GLY A 25 -0.41 -3.73 14.35
N SER A 26 0.62 -4.58 14.34
CA SER A 26 1.29 -5.14 15.51
C SER A 26 2.74 -5.43 15.15
N ARG A 27 3.65 -5.36 16.13
CA ARG A 27 5.08 -5.65 15.93
C ARG A 27 5.38 -7.06 15.37
N SER A 28 4.47 -8.01 15.55
CA SER A 28 4.61 -9.39 15.03
C SER A 28 4.18 -9.55 13.58
N ARG A 29 3.55 -8.54 12.96
CA ARG A 29 3.10 -8.60 11.57
C ARG A 29 4.17 -8.03 10.63
N PRO A 30 4.32 -8.60 9.42
CA PRO A 30 5.27 -8.08 8.46
C PRO A 30 4.79 -6.74 7.87
N TRP A 31 5.75 -5.90 7.51
CA TRP A 31 5.53 -4.74 6.66
C TRP A 31 5.12 -5.20 5.26
N ILE A 32 4.27 -4.41 4.60
CA ILE A 32 4.02 -4.58 3.17
C ILE A 32 4.68 -3.42 2.46
N TRP A 33 5.67 -3.72 1.63
CA TRP A 33 6.31 -2.76 0.75
C TRP A 33 5.77 -2.91 -0.66
N PHE A 34 5.51 -1.79 -1.32
CA PHE A 34 5.10 -1.78 -2.72
C PHE A 34 6.27 -1.36 -3.61
N LYS A 35 6.30 -1.89 -4.83
CA LYS A 35 7.24 -1.45 -5.85
C LYS A 35 6.70 -0.21 -6.56
N ASP A 36 7.55 0.43 -7.33
CA ASP A 36 7.15 1.53 -8.21
C ASP A 36 6.01 1.09 -9.15
N GLY A 37 5.00 1.94 -9.31
CA GLY A 37 3.78 1.65 -10.09
C GLY A 37 2.80 0.64 -9.48
N HIS A 38 3.08 0.03 -8.32
CA HIS A 38 2.12 -0.86 -7.65
C HIS A 38 1.01 -0.10 -6.90
N VAL A 39 1.25 1.17 -6.60
CA VAL A 39 0.28 2.05 -5.95
C VAL A 39 0.13 3.29 -6.82
N PRO A 40 -1.10 3.67 -7.22
CA PRO A 40 -1.34 4.94 -7.89
C PRO A 40 -0.80 6.12 -7.07
N HIS A 41 -0.36 7.19 -7.74
CA HIS A 41 0.12 8.38 -7.03
C HIS A 41 -1.01 9.04 -6.24
N PHE A 42 -0.68 9.50 -5.03
CA PHE A 42 -1.54 10.32 -4.18
C PHE A 42 -0.65 11.28 -3.37
N ASP A 43 -1.14 12.49 -3.08
CA ASP A 43 -0.32 13.55 -2.49
C ASP A 43 -0.41 13.60 -0.96
N GLU A 44 -1.51 13.11 -0.42
CA GLU A 44 -1.72 12.98 1.02
C GLU A 44 -0.66 12.05 1.62
N PRO A 45 -0.22 12.26 2.88
CA PRO A 45 0.77 11.38 3.52
C PRO A 45 0.36 9.90 3.55
N GLN A 46 -0.95 9.64 3.51
CA GLN A 46 -1.57 8.32 3.50
C GLN A 46 -2.90 8.33 2.76
N ALA A 47 -3.27 7.21 2.16
CA ALA A 47 -4.58 7.02 1.53
C ALA A 47 -5.03 5.55 1.63
N TRP A 48 -6.33 5.33 1.65
CA TRP A 48 -6.91 3.99 1.72
C TRP A 48 -7.02 3.36 0.33
N PHE A 49 -6.65 2.07 0.25
CA PHE A 49 -6.74 1.30 -0.97
C PHE A 49 -7.23 -0.12 -0.72
N VAL A 50 -7.95 -0.67 -1.70
CA VAL A 50 -8.06 -2.12 -1.85
C VAL A 50 -6.77 -2.60 -2.51
N VAL A 51 -6.07 -3.53 -1.84
CA VAL A 51 -4.90 -4.21 -2.39
C VAL A 51 -5.21 -5.65 -2.73
N GLU A 52 -4.66 -6.11 -3.85
CA GLU A 52 -4.78 -7.48 -4.35
C GLU A 52 -3.44 -8.20 -4.30
N LYS A 53 -3.42 -9.43 -3.77
CA LYS A 53 -2.23 -10.28 -3.79
C LYS A 53 -2.10 -10.92 -5.17
N ARG A 54 -0.98 -10.63 -5.85
CA ARG A 54 -0.58 -11.21 -7.13
C ARG A 54 0.70 -12.00 -6.95
N GLY A 55 0.57 -13.33 -6.77
CA GLY A 55 1.70 -14.19 -6.46
C GLY A 55 2.39 -13.81 -5.14
N SER A 56 3.62 -13.30 -5.23
CA SER A 56 4.42 -12.89 -4.06
C SER A 56 4.31 -11.41 -3.70
N TYR A 57 3.60 -10.59 -4.47
CA TYR A 57 3.51 -9.15 -4.25
C TYR A 57 2.07 -8.65 -4.11
N TRP A 58 1.94 -7.43 -3.60
CA TRP A 58 0.67 -6.71 -3.47
C TRP A 58 0.64 -5.53 -4.44
N VAL A 59 -0.55 -5.23 -4.96
CA VAL A 59 -0.82 -4.09 -5.85
C VAL A 59 -2.10 -3.42 -5.38
N ALA A 60 -2.11 -2.09 -5.30
CA ALA A 60 -3.33 -1.33 -5.08
C ALA A 60 -4.15 -1.32 -6.37
N VAL A 61 -5.41 -1.73 -6.29
CA VAL A 61 -6.29 -1.87 -7.44
C VAL A 61 -7.42 -0.86 -7.43
N GLU A 62 -7.71 -0.25 -6.28
CA GLU A 62 -8.80 0.71 -6.10
C GLU A 62 -8.48 1.64 -4.93
N ARG A 63 -8.67 2.95 -5.12
CA ARG A 63 -8.60 3.96 -4.04
C ARG A 63 -9.96 4.01 -3.36
N VAL A 64 -9.98 4.07 -2.03
CA VAL A 64 -11.20 4.09 -1.22
C VAL A 64 -11.25 5.39 -0.44
N ASP A 65 -12.39 6.05 -0.46
CA ASP A 65 -12.66 7.20 0.40
C ASP A 65 -13.18 6.67 1.74
N GLN A 66 -12.29 6.51 2.72
CA GLN A 66 -12.71 6.30 4.10
C GLN A 66 -12.79 7.65 4.84
N PRO A 67 -13.77 7.78 5.75
CA PRO A 67 -13.98 9.00 6.54
C PRO A 67 -12.87 9.27 7.57
#